data_AF-A0A847VN12-F1
#
_entry.id   AF-A0A847VN12-F1
#
_cell.length_a   1.000
_cell.length_b   1.000
_cell.length_c   1.000
_cell.angle_alpha   90.00
_cell.angle_beta   90.00
_cell.angle_gamma   90.00
#
_symmetry.space_group_name_H-M   'P 1'
#
loop_
_entity.id
_entity.type
_entity.pdbx_description
1 polymer ?
#
loop_
_entity_poly.entity_id
_entity_poly.type
_entity_poly.pdbx_seq_one_letter_code
_entity_poly.pdbx_strand_id
1 'polypeptide(L)'
;MSPAASPLTRRLEQLCLAFAWLGGAALMAAMAVIVISVTGAQFGHPVLGDTEIVDQLTGVLVFCFLPYCHFRGGNILVDFFTKPLSQRAVNGLDAFMNLLFAVVAAVLAWRLAAGGISAYERDQRSMFLGLPEWRVYAIGVVAMLLWIVVIVHSAWLAVGRARGTAPPEAGAPQSFG
;
A
#
# COMPACT_ATOMS: atom_id res chain seq x y z
N MET A 1 -15.10 7.49 15.27
CA MET A 1 -14.64 8.76 15.90
C MET A 1 -13.89 8.39 17.17
N SER A 2 -12.56 8.21 17.09
CA SER A 2 -11.71 8.09 18.29
C SER A 2 -10.99 9.43 18.53
N PRO A 3 -11.32 10.15 19.60
CA PRO A 3 -10.83 11.50 19.87
C PRO A 3 -9.51 11.43 20.65
N ALA A 4 -8.37 11.45 19.93
CA ALA A 4 -7.04 11.96 20.34
C ALA A 4 -5.91 11.53 19.39
N ALA A 5 -6.18 11.29 18.10
CA ALA A 5 -5.11 11.10 17.14
C ALA A 5 -4.28 12.39 17.04
N SER A 6 -2.98 12.31 17.32
CA SER A 6 -2.04 13.43 17.16
C SER A 6 -2.20 14.06 15.77
N PRO A 7 -1.95 15.37 15.61
CA PRO A 7 -2.08 16.03 14.31
C PRO A 7 -1.25 15.35 13.21
N LEU A 8 -0.18 14.64 13.58
CA LEU A 8 0.66 13.85 12.68
C LEU A 8 -0.06 12.60 12.15
N THR A 9 -0.76 11.84 13.02
CA THR A 9 -1.50 10.64 12.61
C THR A 9 -2.59 10.98 11.60
N ARG A 10 -3.31 12.09 11.81
CA ARG A 10 -4.36 12.56 10.88
C ARG A 10 -3.78 12.96 9.52
N ARG A 11 -2.61 13.61 9.50
CA ARG A 11 -1.93 13.98 8.26
C ARG A 11 -1.45 12.76 7.47
N LEU A 12 -0.91 11.75 8.16
CA LEU A 12 -0.52 10.49 7.53
C LEU A 12 -1.73 9.74 6.97
N GLU A 13 -2.84 9.70 7.70
CA GLU A 13 -4.09 9.11 7.23
C GLU A 13 -4.60 9.80 5.96
N GLN A 14 -4.58 11.14 5.92
CA GLN A 14 -4.96 11.91 4.73
C GLN A 14 -4.04 11.64 3.54
N LEU A 15 -2.73 11.50 3.76
CA LEU A 15 -1.78 11.14 2.71
C LEU A 15 -2.04 9.72 2.18
N CYS A 16 -2.25 8.74 3.07
CA CYS A 16 -2.61 7.38 2.69
C CYS A 16 -3.94 7.35 1.91
N LEU A 17 -4.94 8.14 2.32
CA LEU A 17 -6.21 8.27 1.61
C LEU A 17 -6.01 8.89 0.23
N ALA A 18 -5.18 9.93 0.10
CA ALA A 18 -4.88 10.53 -1.19
C ALA A 18 -4.23 9.51 -2.15
N PHE A 19 -3.29 8.71 -1.65
CA PHE A 19 -2.70 7.60 -2.41
C PHE A 19 -3.74 6.52 -2.75
N ALA A 20 -4.64 6.18 -1.83
CA ALA A 20 -5.72 5.23 -2.10
C ALA A 20 -6.69 5.74 -3.19
N TRP A 21 -7.00 7.04 -3.20
CA TRP A 21 -7.78 7.66 -4.27
C TRP A 21 -7.05 7.61 -5.62
N LEU A 22 -5.73 7.86 -5.64
CA LEU A 22 -4.92 7.69 -6.83
C LEU A 22 -4.90 6.24 -7.32
N GLY A 23 -4.77 5.27 -6.41
CA GLY A 23 -4.86 3.84 -6.73
C GLY A 23 -6.23 3.45 -7.27
N GLY A 24 -7.30 3.98 -6.68
CA GLY A 24 -8.68 3.79 -7.17
C GLY A 24 -8.90 4.39 -8.55
N ALA A 25 -8.37 5.59 -8.83
CA ALA A 25 -8.42 6.19 -10.16
C ALA A 25 -7.65 5.36 -11.19
N ALA A 26 -6.46 4.85 -10.84
CA ALA A 26 -5.68 3.95 -11.69
C ALA A 26 -6.43 2.63 -11.97
N LEU A 27 -7.12 2.07 -10.97
CA LEU A 27 -7.97 0.89 -11.13
C LEU A 27 -9.12 1.13 -12.11
N MET A 28 -9.81 2.27 -11.97
CA MET A 28 -10.89 2.63 -12.90
C MET A 28 -10.37 2.83 -14.33
N ALA A 29 -9.19 3.44 -14.49
CA ALA A 29 -8.55 3.60 -15.78
C ALA A 29 -8.17 2.24 -16.41
N ALA A 30 -7.59 1.33 -15.63
CA ALA A 30 -7.25 -0.02 -16.09
C ALA A 30 -8.51 -0.78 -16.55
N MET A 31 -9.58 -0.70 -15.77
CA MET A 31 -10.86 -1.32 -16.14
C MET A 31 -11.42 -0.73 -17.45
N ALA A 32 -11.35 0.59 -17.62
CA ALA A 32 -11.79 1.23 -18.87
C ALA A 32 -10.98 0.75 -20.07
N VAL A 33 -9.65 0.65 -19.95
CA VAL A 33 -8.76 0.13 -21.01
C VAL A 33 -9.13 -1.31 -21.38
N ILE A 34 -9.36 -2.17 -20.39
CA ILE A 34 -9.78 -3.57 -20.62
C ILE A 34 -11.12 -3.62 -21.35
N VAL A 35 -12.11 -2.85 -20.90
CA VAL A 35 -13.44 -2.82 -21.53
C VAL A 35 -13.32 -2.33 -22.98
N ILE A 36 -12.56 -1.26 -23.24
CA ILE A 36 -12.34 -0.74 -24.59
C ILE A 36 -11.65 -1.79 -25.47
N SER A 37 -10.62 -2.46 -24.96
CA SER A 37 -9.87 -3.47 -25.71
C SER A 37 -10.74 -4.68 -26.08
N VAL A 38 -11.45 -5.25 -25.10
CA VAL A 38 -12.35 -6.39 -25.32
C VAL A 38 -13.46 -6.02 -26.29
N THR A 39 -14.05 -4.83 -26.15
CA THR A 39 -15.09 -4.35 -27.06
C THR A 39 -14.54 -4.14 -28.47
N GLY A 40 -13.40 -3.45 -28.61
CA GLY A 40 -12.76 -3.20 -29.90
C GLY A 40 -12.37 -4.49 -30.62
N ALA A 41 -11.85 -5.49 -29.89
CA ALA A 41 -11.52 -6.80 -30.44
C ALA A 41 -12.75 -7.51 -31.02
N GLN A 42 -13.91 -7.42 -30.36
CA GLN A 42 -15.17 -7.98 -30.88
C GLN A 42 -15.64 -7.30 -32.17
N PHE A 43 -15.29 -6.02 -32.38
CA PHE A 43 -15.61 -5.26 -33.60
C PHE A 43 -14.48 -5.28 -34.65
N GLY A 44 -13.46 -6.13 -34.50
CA GLY A 44 -12.36 -6.25 -35.46
C GLY A 44 -11.29 -5.16 -35.37
N HIS A 45 -11.32 -4.35 -34.31
CA HIS A 45 -10.33 -3.30 -34.01
C HIS A 45 -9.62 -3.60 -32.69
N PRO A 46 -8.74 -4.63 -32.63
CA PRO A 46 -7.99 -4.94 -31.42
C PRO A 46 -7.02 -3.80 -31.07
N VAL A 47 -6.96 -3.44 -29.79
CA VAL A 47 -6.04 -2.41 -29.29
C VAL A 47 -4.68 -3.08 -29.04
N LEU A 48 -3.66 -2.73 -29.83
CA LEU A 48 -2.31 -3.24 -29.61
C LEU A 48 -1.66 -2.58 -28.39
N GLY A 49 -1.14 -3.42 -27.48
CA GLY A 49 -0.43 -3.00 -26.27
C GLY A 49 -1.32 -2.45 -25.15
N ASP A 50 -2.59 -2.84 -25.17
CA ASP A 50 -3.53 -2.70 -24.05
C ASP A 50 -3.01 -3.38 -22.77
N THR A 51 -2.44 -4.57 -22.89
CA THR A 51 -1.85 -5.34 -21.77
C THR A 51 -0.70 -4.58 -21.11
N GLU A 52 0.16 -3.91 -21.89
CA GLU A 52 1.25 -3.10 -21.36
C GLU A 52 0.72 -1.93 -20.51
N ILE A 53 -0.34 -1.25 -20.98
CA ILE A 53 -0.97 -0.16 -20.24
C ILE A 53 -1.59 -0.67 -18.93
N VAL A 54 -2.30 -1.80 -19.00
CA VAL A 54 -2.94 -2.43 -17.83
C VAL A 54 -1.90 -2.88 -16.81
N ASP A 55 -0.77 -3.46 -17.23
CA ASP A 55 0.32 -3.89 -16.35
C ASP A 55 0.93 -2.69 -15.61
N GLN A 56 1.19 -1.59 -16.32
CA GLN A 56 1.72 -0.37 -15.73
C GLN A 56 0.75 0.25 -14.70
N LEU A 57 -0.54 0.33 -15.03
CA LEU A 57 -1.57 0.82 -14.11
C LEU A 57 -1.73 -0.09 -12.89
N THR A 58 -1.63 -1.41 -13.10
CA THR A 58 -1.71 -2.41 -12.03
C THR A 58 -0.52 -2.32 -11.08
N GLY A 59 0.68 -2.09 -11.59
CA GLY A 59 1.85 -1.79 -10.75
C GLY A 59 1.60 -0.57 -9.85
N VAL A 60 1.15 0.54 -10.44
CA VAL A 60 0.87 1.78 -9.69
C VAL A 60 -0.22 1.58 -8.63
N LEU A 61 -1.34 0.95 -8.97
CA LEU A 61 -2.45 0.79 -8.04
C LEU A 61 -2.08 -0.08 -6.83
N VAL A 62 -1.32 -1.16 -7.03
CA VAL A 62 -0.90 -2.06 -5.94
C VAL A 62 -0.05 -1.28 -4.93
N PHE A 63 0.94 -0.52 -5.40
CA PHE A 63 1.78 0.27 -4.51
C PHE A 63 1.03 1.41 -3.83
N CYS A 64 0.05 2.02 -4.50
CA CYS A 64 -0.80 3.06 -3.91
C CYS A 64 -1.76 2.54 -2.83
N PHE A 65 -2.24 1.30 -2.94
CA PHE A 65 -3.12 0.70 -1.94
C PHE A 65 -2.37 0.16 -0.71
N LEU A 66 -1.12 -0.29 -0.84
CA LEU A 66 -0.33 -0.88 0.25
C LEU A 66 -0.26 -0.01 1.53
N PRO A 67 0.07 1.30 1.48
CA PRO A 67 0.11 2.16 2.67
C PRO A 67 -1.25 2.26 3.37
N TYR A 68 -2.32 2.38 2.59
CA TYR A 68 -3.67 2.50 3.12
C TYR A 68 -4.17 1.18 3.72
N CYS A 69 -3.88 0.05 3.07
CA CYS A 69 -4.16 -1.28 3.59
C CYS A 69 -3.40 -1.55 4.88
N HIS A 70 -2.13 -1.15 4.98
CA HIS A 70 -1.35 -1.30 6.22
C HIS A 70 -1.88 -0.38 7.34
N PHE A 71 -2.32 0.83 7.01
CA PHE A 71 -2.90 1.75 7.98
C PHE A 71 -4.27 1.27 8.51
N ARG A 72 -5.12 0.71 7.63
CA ARG A 72 -6.50 0.30 7.96
C ARG A 72 -6.62 -1.14 8.43
N GLY A 73 -5.70 -2.01 8.02
CA GLY A 73 -5.67 -3.45 8.30
C GLY A 73 -4.78 -3.81 9.49
N GLY A 74 -4.83 -3.02 10.56
CA GLY A 74 -4.26 -3.41 11.86
C GLY A 74 -4.65 -4.85 12.16
N ASN A 75 -3.64 -5.67 12.43
CA ASN A 75 -3.57 -7.13 12.32
C ASN A 75 -4.88 -7.93 12.57
N ILE A 76 -5.87 -7.86 11.67
CA ILE A 76 -7.22 -8.44 11.87
C ILE A 76 -7.14 -9.97 12.11
N LEU A 77 -6.21 -10.65 11.43
CA LEU A 77 -5.96 -12.08 11.65
C LEU A 77 -5.40 -12.34 13.05
N VAL A 78 -4.48 -11.49 13.52
CA VAL A 78 -3.92 -11.57 14.86
C VAL A 78 -5.01 -11.29 15.89
N ASP A 79 -5.89 -10.31 15.67
CA ASP A 79 -6.98 -9.98 16.60
C ASP A 79 -7.89 -11.18 16.88
N PHE A 80 -8.12 -12.05 15.89
CA PHE A 80 -8.91 -13.27 16.07
C PHE A 80 -8.20 -14.30 16.97
N PHE A 81 -6.91 -14.52 16.78
CA PHE A 81 -6.10 -15.42 17.62
C PHE A 81 -5.76 -14.84 18.99
N THR A 82 -5.80 -13.50 19.14
CA THR A 82 -5.31 -12.78 20.32
C THR A 82 -6.42 -12.37 21.30
N LYS A 83 -7.69 -12.68 20.99
CA LYS A 83 -8.84 -12.51 21.91
C LYS A 83 -8.63 -13.04 23.35
N PRO A 84 -7.94 -14.18 23.59
CA PRO A 84 -7.71 -14.68 24.96
C PRO A 84 -6.39 -14.18 25.59
N LEU A 85 -5.58 -13.38 24.90
CA LEU A 85 -4.23 -13.00 25.34
C LEU A 85 -4.22 -11.66 26.10
N SER A 86 -3.26 -11.54 27.04
CA SER A 86 -3.07 -10.29 27.80
C SER A 86 -2.62 -9.12 26.91
N GLN A 87 -2.97 -7.89 27.30
CA GLN A 87 -2.64 -6.66 26.55
C GLN A 87 -1.14 -6.52 26.19
N ARG A 88 -0.24 -7.07 27.03
CA ARG A 88 1.21 -7.06 26.79
C ARG A 88 1.61 -7.99 25.65
N ALA A 89 0.97 -9.16 25.53
CA ALA A 89 1.22 -10.10 24.45
C ALA A 89 0.69 -9.57 23.11
N VAL A 90 -0.49 -8.92 23.13
CA VAL A 90 -1.04 -8.20 21.96
C VAL A 90 -0.05 -7.15 21.46
N ASN A 91 0.44 -6.28 22.36
CA ASN A 91 1.37 -5.21 21.99
C ASN A 91 2.71 -5.75 21.45
N GLY A 92 3.19 -6.88 21.98
CA GLY A 92 4.41 -7.53 21.49
C GLY A 92 4.24 -8.10 20.08
N LEU A 93 3.10 -8.72 19.80
CA LEU A 93 2.77 -9.27 18.48
C LEU A 93 2.56 -8.15 17.44
N ASP A 94 1.91 -7.05 17.83
CA ASP A 94 1.80 -5.83 17.03
C ASP A 94 3.18 -5.26 16.65
N ALA A 95 4.12 -5.21 17.60
CA ALA A 95 5.48 -4.74 17.35
C ALA A 95 6.25 -5.68 16.41
N PHE A 96 6.09 -7.00 16.58
CA PHE A 96 6.69 -7.99 15.69
C PHE A 96 6.17 -7.89 14.25
N MET A 97 4.85 -7.75 14.08
CA MET A 97 4.25 -7.59 12.74
C MET A 97 4.72 -6.30 12.07
N ASN A 98 4.78 -5.18 12.80
CA ASN A 98 5.33 -3.94 12.26
C ASN A 98 6.80 -4.08 11.84
N LEU A 99 7.61 -4.81 12.62
CA LEU A 99 9.01 -5.10 12.24
C LEU A 99 9.08 -5.94 10.97
N LEU A 100 8.26 -6.98 10.86
CA LEU A 100 8.20 -7.84 9.67
C LEU A 100 7.80 -7.02 8.42
N PHE A 101 6.77 -6.19 8.53
CA PHE A 101 6.36 -5.28 7.45
C PHE A 101 7.47 -4.29 7.09
N ALA A 102 8.23 -3.78 8.07
CA ALA A 102 9.36 -2.88 7.82
C ALA A 102 10.44 -3.56 6.98
N VAL A 103 10.79 -4.82 7.31
CA VAL A 103 11.78 -5.59 6.54
C VAL A 103 11.28 -5.84 5.13
N VAL A 104 10.03 -6.29 4.97
CA VAL A 104 9.44 -6.56 3.65
C VAL A 104 9.42 -5.29 2.80
N ALA A 105 8.96 -4.16 3.36
CA ALA A 105 8.94 -2.88 2.65
C ALA A 105 10.34 -2.42 2.26
N ALA A 106 11.35 -2.58 3.12
CA ALA A 106 12.74 -2.23 2.80
C ALA A 106 13.29 -3.09 1.65
N VAL A 107 13.05 -4.40 1.66
CA VAL A 107 13.47 -5.32 0.59
C VAL A 107 12.78 -4.96 -0.73
N LEU A 108 11.48 -4.70 -0.71
CA LEU A 108 10.73 -4.32 -1.91
C LEU A 108 11.19 -2.96 -2.45
N ALA A 109 11.45 -1.98 -1.58
CA ALA A 109 12.00 -0.68 -1.98
C ALA A 109 13.36 -0.83 -2.67
N TRP A 110 14.26 -1.62 -2.06
CA TRP A 110 15.56 -1.90 -2.64
C TRP A 110 15.42 -2.57 -4.02
N ARG A 111 14.57 -3.60 -4.13
CA ARG A 111 14.40 -4.34 -5.38
C ARG A 111 13.79 -3.49 -6.49
N LEU A 112 12.85 -2.63 -6.13
CA LEU A 112 12.19 -1.71 -7.05
C LEU A 112 13.12 -0.60 -7.53
N ALA A 113 13.95 -0.06 -6.64
CA ALA A 113 14.99 0.91 -7.00
C ALA A 113 16.05 0.28 -7.93
N ALA A 114 16.55 -0.91 -7.59
CA ALA A 114 17.51 -1.62 -8.42
C ALA A 114 16.93 -1.99 -9.80
N GLY A 115 15.64 -2.37 -9.85
CA GLY A 115 14.91 -2.61 -11.10
C GLY A 115 14.77 -1.34 -11.94
N GLY A 116 14.40 -0.22 -11.32
CA GLY A 116 14.25 1.06 -12.01
C GLY A 116 15.56 1.61 -12.58
N ILE A 117 16.67 1.50 -11.83
CA ILE A 117 18.00 1.89 -12.31
C ILE A 117 18.41 1.01 -13.49
N SER A 118 18.24 -0.31 -13.38
CA SER A 118 18.56 -1.24 -14.47
C SER A 118 17.73 -0.96 -15.73
N ALA A 119 16.44 -0.62 -15.56
CA ALA A 119 15.55 -0.28 -16.66
C ALA A 119 15.93 1.04 -17.34
N TYR A 120 16.41 2.03 -16.56
CA TYR A 120 16.91 3.29 -17.08
C TYR A 120 18.23 3.11 -17.85
N GLU A 121 19.19 2.37 -17.29
CA GLU A 121 20.50 2.13 -17.91
C GLU A 121 20.40 1.37 -19.24
N ARG A 122 19.39 0.52 -19.38
CA ARG A 122 19.16 -0.32 -20.57
C ARG A 122 18.21 0.31 -21.60
N ASP A 123 17.76 1.55 -21.37
CA ASP A 123 16.65 2.20 -22.10
C ASP A 123 15.49 1.23 -22.37
N GLN A 124 15.09 0.48 -21.33
CA GLN A 124 14.04 -0.54 -21.47
C GLN A 124 12.73 0.14 -21.84
N ARG A 125 12.18 -0.31 -22.97
CA ARG A 125 10.93 0.15 -23.55
C ARG A 125 10.00 -1.01 -23.74
N SER A 126 8.71 -0.74 -23.56
CA SER A 126 7.67 -1.71 -23.82
C SER A 126 7.69 -2.15 -25.30
N MET A 127 7.31 -3.40 -25.56
CA MET A 127 7.53 -4.05 -26.85
C MET A 127 6.60 -3.51 -27.94
N PHE A 128 5.37 -3.15 -27.56
CA PHE A 128 4.34 -2.66 -28.49
C PHE A 128 4.23 -1.14 -28.51
N LEU A 129 4.12 -0.47 -27.36
CA LEU A 129 4.00 1.00 -27.33
C LEU A 129 5.35 1.73 -27.28
N GLY A 130 6.47 1.04 -27.06
CA GLY A 130 7.78 1.68 -26.93
C GLY A 130 7.89 2.59 -25.70
N LEU A 131 7.01 2.41 -24.70
CA LEU A 131 6.95 3.28 -23.53
C LEU A 131 8.14 2.98 -22.61
N PRO A 132 8.86 4.00 -22.13
CA PRO A 132 9.92 3.79 -21.17
C PRO A 132 9.38 3.24 -19.84
N GLU A 133 9.88 2.08 -19.44
CA GLU A 133 9.41 1.34 -18.26
C GLU A 133 9.81 2.01 -16.93
N TRP A 134 10.89 2.81 -16.93
CA TRP A 134 11.41 3.47 -15.73
C TRP A 134 10.39 4.37 -15.01
N ARG A 135 9.39 4.90 -15.72
CA ARG A 135 8.36 5.77 -15.14
C ARG A 135 7.50 5.05 -14.09
N VAL A 136 7.17 3.78 -14.33
CA VAL A 136 6.38 2.97 -13.39
C VAL A 136 7.21 2.62 -12.17
N TYR A 137 8.48 2.26 -12.37
CA TYR A 137 9.42 2.06 -11.27
C TYR A 137 9.57 3.32 -10.41
N ALA A 138 9.67 4.50 -11.02
CA ALA A 138 9.78 5.76 -10.28
C ALA A 138 8.55 6.03 -9.40
N ILE A 139 7.33 5.86 -9.93
CA ILE A 139 6.08 6.04 -9.17
C ILE A 139 6.01 5.00 -8.04
N GLY A 140 6.34 3.74 -8.32
CA GLY A 140 6.35 2.68 -7.33
C GLY A 140 7.36 2.94 -6.19
N VAL A 141 8.54 3.48 -6.50
CA VAL A 141 9.54 3.86 -5.48
C VAL A 141 9.00 4.95 -4.56
N VAL A 142 8.31 5.96 -5.10
CA VAL A 142 7.68 7.02 -4.29
C VAL A 142 6.61 6.45 -3.35
N ALA A 143 5.75 5.57 -3.86
CA ALA A 143 4.72 4.91 -3.04
C ALA A 143 5.34 4.00 -1.96
N MET A 144 6.44 3.32 -2.28
CA MET A 144 7.17 2.49 -1.32
C MET A 144 7.84 3.31 -0.21
N LEU A 145 8.42 4.47 -0.54
CA LEU A 145 8.95 5.40 0.45
C LEU A 145 7.87 5.88 1.41
N LEU A 146 6.68 6.21 0.89
CA LEU A 146 5.54 6.57 1.73
C LEU A 146 5.14 5.41 2.66
N TRP A 147 5.13 4.17 2.16
CA TRP A 147 4.82 3.01 2.99
C TRP A 147 5.85 2.80 4.11
N ILE A 148 7.15 2.98 3.83
CA ILE A 148 8.21 2.93 4.85
C ILE A 148 7.96 3.98 5.94
N VAL A 149 7.59 5.21 5.58
CA VAL A 149 7.26 6.26 6.55
C VAL A 149 6.08 5.85 7.44
N VAL A 150 5.04 5.24 6.86
CA VAL A 150 3.87 4.73 7.61
C VAL A 150 4.29 3.63 8.59
N ILE A 151 5.14 2.70 8.18
CA ILE A 151 5.63 1.60 9.03
C ILE A 151 6.50 2.13 10.19
N VAL A 152 7.37 3.10 9.92
CA VAL A 152 8.18 3.72 10.99
C VAL A 152 7.29 4.42 12.02
N HIS A 153 6.24 5.11 11.56
CA HIS A 153 5.28 5.76 12.44
C HIS A 153 4.46 4.73 13.25
N SER A 154 4.00 3.64 12.64
CA SER A 154 3.26 2.59 13.36
C SER A 154 4.14 1.88 14.39
N ALA A 155 5.41 1.62 14.06
CA ALA A 155 6.40 1.05 14.99
C ALA A 155 6.65 1.99 16.18
N TRP A 156 6.79 3.29 15.96
CA TRP A 156 6.93 4.29 17.03
C TRP A 156 5.74 4.29 17.99
N LEU A 157 4.52 4.24 17.46
CA LEU A 157 3.30 4.17 18.28
C LEU A 157 3.21 2.85 19.07
N ALA A 158 3.61 1.72 18.47
CA ALA A 158 3.64 0.42 19.15
C ALA A 158 4.65 0.42 20.32
N VAL A 159 5.84 1.01 20.14
CA VAL A 159 6.84 1.16 21.21
C VAL A 159 6.33 2.09 22.32
N GLY A 160 5.63 3.17 22.00
CA GLY A 160 5.00 4.05 22.99
C GLY A 160 3.90 3.33 23.81
N ARG A 161 3.08 2.49 23.17
CA ARG A 161 2.08 1.64 23.84
C ARG A 161 2.72 0.59 24.75
N ALA A 162 3.82 -0.02 24.33
CA ALA A 162 4.58 -0.98 25.15
C ALA A 162 5.23 -0.35 26.39
N ARG A 163 5.59 0.94 26.32
CA ARG A 163 6.17 1.73 27.42
C ARG A 163 5.14 2.30 28.41
N GLY A 164 3.83 2.13 28.16
CA GLY A 164 2.77 2.53 29.09
C GLY A 164 2.38 4.01 29.08
N THR A 165 2.72 4.77 28.02
CA THR A 165 2.49 6.23 27.96
C THR A 165 1.27 6.66 27.14
N ALA A 166 0.38 5.74 26.77
CA ALA A 166 -0.86 6.05 26.03
C ALA A 166 -2.10 5.72 26.87
N PRO A 167 -3.13 6.59 26.92
CA PRO A 167 -4.38 6.31 27.60
C PRO A 167 -5.04 5.05 27.01
N PRO A 168 -5.67 4.19 27.84
CA PRO A 168 -6.45 3.06 27.35
C PRO A 168 -7.57 3.56 26.46
N GLU A 169 -7.73 2.98 25.28
CA GLU A 169 -8.93 3.19 24.47
C GLU A 169 -10.14 2.68 25.28
N ALA A 170 -10.94 3.63 25.75
CA ALA A 170 -12.25 3.34 26.29
C ALA A 170 -13.18 2.99 25.12
N GLY A 171 -13.56 1.71 25.04
CA GLY A 171 -14.77 1.28 24.35
C GLY A 171 -14.55 0.60 23.01
N ALA A 172 -14.45 -0.73 23.05
CA ALA A 172 -15.15 -1.54 22.07
C ALA A 172 -16.65 -1.20 22.12
N PRO A 173 -17.32 -1.08 20.97
CA PRO A 173 -18.66 -1.60 20.84
C PRO A 173 -18.54 -3.09 20.52
N GLN A 174 -18.90 -3.92 21.49
CA GLN A 174 -19.40 -5.26 21.23
C GLN A 174 -20.71 -5.16 20.43
N SER A 175 -20.98 -6.20 19.63
CA SER A 175 -22.22 -6.51 18.89
C SER A 175 -22.32 -6.02 17.43
N PHE A 176 -21.98 -6.92 16.51
CA PHE A 176 -22.83 -7.14 15.35
C PHE A 176 -23.91 -8.14 15.82
N GLY A 177 -25.13 -7.64 15.96
CA GLY A 177 -26.34 -8.46 15.90
C GLY A 177 -26.76 -8.67 14.46
#